data_AF-A0A371E149-F1
#
_entry.id   AF-A0A371E149-F1
#
_cell.length_a   1.000
_cell.length_b   1.000
_cell.length_c   1.000
_cell.angle_alpha   90.00
_cell.angle_beta   90.00
_cell.angle_gamma   90.00
#
_symmetry.space_group_name_H-M   'P 1'
#
loop_
_entity.id
_entity.type
_entity.pdbx_description
1 polymer ?
#
loop_
_entity_poly.entity_id
_entity_poly.type
_entity_poly.pdbx_seq_one_letter_code
_entity_poly.pdbx_strand_id
1 'polypeptide(L)' 'MTEVELSHAEWVQNRLDQLNLIEEGKAPRIQGDLVLRKMLPNTKDQQGKWAPNYKGPYVVKHAFSGGALMLVDSEG' A
#
# COMPACT_ATOMS: atom_id res chain seq x y z
N MET A 1 0.48 -31.51 8.95
CA MET A 1 0.52 -30.06 8.70
C MET A 1 1.97 -29.68 8.78
N THR A 2 2.64 -29.51 7.64
CA THR A 2 4.06 -29.17 7.59
C THR A 2 4.18 -27.68 7.39
N GLU A 3 4.70 -26.98 8.39
CA GLU A 3 5.15 -25.59 8.24
C GLU A 3 6.32 -25.61 7.25
N VAL A 4 6.14 -24.96 6.11
CA VAL A 4 7.18 -24.83 5.08
C VAL A 4 8.17 -23.80 5.61
N GLU A 5 9.30 -24.27 6.13
CA GLU A 5 10.47 -23.44 6.43
C GLU A 5 10.98 -22.80 5.12
N LEU A 6 10.45 -21.63 4.79
CA LEU A 6 10.89 -20.84 3.64
C LEU A 6 12.35 -20.42 3.85
N SER A 7 13.17 -20.59 2.82
CA SER A 7 14.58 -20.17 2.89
C SER A 7 14.68 -18.65 3.13
N HIS A 8 15.78 -18.19 3.74
CA HIS A 8 15.98 -16.76 4.04
C HIS A 8 15.80 -15.85 2.81
N ALA A 9 16.21 -16.31 1.63
CA ALA A 9 16.05 -15.55 0.39
C ALA A 9 14.57 -15.48 -0.06
N GLU A 10 13.84 -16.59 0.06
CA GLU A 10 12.41 -16.63 -0.27
C GLU A 10 11.57 -15.84 0.73
N TRP A 11 11.95 -15.83 2.01
CA TRP A 11 11.29 -15.01 3.03
C TRP A 11 11.48 -13.52 2.77
N VAL A 12 12.71 -13.10 2.44
CA VAL A 12 13.01 -11.71 2.07
C VAL A 12 12.26 -11.31 0.80
N GLN A 13 12.24 -12.18 -0.22
CA GLN A 13 11.53 -11.92 -1.46
C GLN A 13 10.02 -11.80 -1.24
N ASN A 14 9.42 -12.74 -0.52
CA ASN A 14 8.01 -12.69 -0.14
C ASN A 14 7.67 -11.41 0.65
N ARG A 15 8.58 -10.94 1.52
CA ARG A 15 8.38 -9.69 2.26
C ARG A 15 8.42 -8.47 1.32
N LEU A 16 9.34 -8.44 0.37
CA LEU A 16 9.44 -7.38 -0.64
C LEU A 16 8.22 -7.36 -1.56
N ASP A 17 7.76 -8.54 -1.98
CA ASP A 17 6.54 -8.66 -2.79
C ASP A 17 5.31 -8.17 -2.02
N GLN A 18 5.16 -8.53 -0.74
CA GLN A 18 4.08 -8.00 0.10
C GLN A 18 4.14 -6.47 0.23
N LEU A 19 5.32 -5.89 0.41
CA LEU A 19 5.48 -4.43 0.47
C LEU A 19 5.14 -3.76 -0.87
N ASN A 20 5.54 -4.37 -1.99
CA ASN A 20 5.23 -3.85 -3.32
C ASN A 20 3.73 -3.94 -3.64
N LEU A 21 3.04 -5.01 -3.20
CA LEU A 21 1.58 -5.13 -3.30
C LEU A 21 0.85 -4.04 -2.51
N ILE A 22 1.41 -3.59 -1.37
CA ILE A 22 0.87 -2.47 -0.60
C ILE A 22 1.08 -1.15 -1.34
N GLU A 23 2.26 -0.94 -1.94
CA GLU A 23 2.55 0.26 -2.74
C GLU A 23 1.71 0.35 -4.02
N GLU A 24 1.44 -0.77 -4.68
CA GLU A 24 0.64 -0.85 -5.90
C GLU A 24 -0.87 -0.99 -5.63
N GLY A 25 -1.29 -1.07 -4.36
CA GLY A 25 -2.70 -1.28 -3.98
C GLY A 25 -3.25 -2.66 -4.39
N LYS A 26 -2.38 -3.62 -4.70
CA LYS A 26 -2.70 -4.99 -5.10
C LYS A 26 -2.92 -5.94 -3.91
N ALA A 27 -2.53 -5.53 -2.70
CA ALA A 27 -2.84 -6.26 -1.48
C ALA A 27 -4.33 -6.10 -1.10
N PRO A 28 -5.01 -7.18 -0.67
CA PRO A 28 -6.39 -7.08 -0.20
C PRO A 28 -6.43 -6.21 1.05
N ARG A 29 -7.20 -5.13 0.98
CA ARG A 29 -7.46 -4.25 2.11
C ARG A 29 -8.84 -4.52 2.67
N ILE A 30 -8.95 -4.53 3.98
CA ILE A 30 -10.20 -4.72 4.69
C ILE A 30 -10.70 -3.39 5.21
N GLN A 31 -12.02 -3.32 5.42
CA GLN A 31 -12.62 -2.17 6.08
C GLN A 31 -11.99 -1.98 7.46
N GLY A 32 -11.57 -0.76 7.77
CA GLY A 32 -10.85 -0.40 9.00
C GLY A 32 -9.34 -0.28 8.86
N ASP A 33 -8.75 -0.72 7.74
CA ASP A 33 -7.31 -0.59 7.52
C ASP A 33 -6.87 0.87 7.42
N LEU A 34 -5.72 1.19 8.04
CA LEU A 34 -5.06 2.48 7.89
C LEU A 34 -4.17 2.48 6.65
N VAL A 35 -4.31 3.50 5.82
CA VAL A 35 -3.69 3.58 4.51
C VAL A 35 -3.15 4.96 4.22
N LEU A 36 -2.02 5.03 3.54
CA LEU A 36 -1.49 6.27 2.98
C LEU A 36 -1.89 6.36 1.51
N ARG A 37 -2.37 7.53 1.09
CA ARG A 37 -2.72 7.77 -0.32
C ARG A 37 -1.48 8.27 -1.06
N LYS A 38 -0.94 7.45 -1.96
CA LYS A 38 0.12 7.84 -2.89
C LYS A 38 -0.48 8.80 -3.93
N MET A 39 0.00 10.04 -3.96
CA MET A 39 -0.29 10.96 -5.05
C MET A 39 0.77 10.76 -6.12
N LEU A 40 0.33 10.48 -7.34
CA LEU A 40 1.22 10.51 -8.48
C LEU A 40 1.76 11.94 -8.62
N PRO A 41 3.08 12.14 -8.64
CA PRO A 41 3.66 13.45 -8.91
C PRO A 41 3.30 13.83 -10.35
N ASN A 42 2.28 14.68 -10.52
CA ASN A 42 1.94 15.27 -11.82
C ASN A 42 2.97 16.33 -12.26
N THR A 43 3.92 16.64 -11.38
CA THR A 43 4.98 17.62 -11.58
C THR A 43 6.23 17.09 -10.89
N LYS A 44 7.36 17.10 -11.61
CA LYS A 44 8.69 16.95 -10.97
C LYS A 44 8.82 18.08 -9.94
N ASP A 45 9.40 17.78 -8.78
CA ASP A 45 9.78 18.85 -7.87
C ASP A 45 10.76 19.81 -8.58
N GLN A 46 11.00 21.00 -8.01
CA GLN A 46 11.96 21.96 -8.60
C GLN A 46 13.39 21.41 -8.66
N GLN A 47 13.65 20.22 -8.10
CA GLN A 47 14.93 19.53 -8.06
C GLN A 47 15.04 18.37 -9.07
N GLY A 48 13.97 18.05 -9.81
CA GLY A 48 13.92 16.95 -10.77
C GLY A 48 13.84 15.54 -10.14
N LYS A 49 13.65 15.44 -8.82
CA LYS A 49 13.48 14.17 -8.11
C LYS A 49 12.02 13.73 -8.11
N TRP A 50 11.82 12.45 -8.40
CA TRP A 50 10.54 11.78 -8.20
C TRP A 50 10.38 11.48 -6.70
N ALA A 51 9.96 12.47 -5.92
CA ALA A 51 9.54 12.22 -4.55
C ALA A 51 8.10 11.64 -4.59
N PRO A 52 7.87 10.42 -4.09
CA PRO A 52 6.51 9.93 -3.92
C PRO A 52 5.80 10.79 -2.87
N ASN A 53 4.80 11.55 -3.30
CA ASN A 53 4.00 12.40 -2.43
C ASN A 53 2.92 11.55 -1.77
N TYR A 54 3.12 11.14 -0.52
CA TYR A 54 2.07 10.46 0.26
C TYR A 54 1.28 11.50 1.06
N LYS A 55 -0.05 11.40 1.05
CA LYS A 55 -0.94 12.19 1.91
C LYS A 55 -1.57 11.29 2.96
N GLY A 56 -1.65 11.85 4.18
CA GLY A 56 -2.60 11.55 5.25
C GLY A 56 -2.74 10.09 5.69
N PRO A 57 -2.90 9.81 6.99
CA PRO A 57 -3.50 8.55 7.40
C PRO A 57 -5.00 8.58 7.05
N TYR A 58 -5.41 7.68 6.16
CA TYR A 58 -6.81 7.44 5.83
C TYR A 58 -7.26 6.09 6.35
N VAL A 59 -8.54 5.95 6.68
CA VAL A 59 -9.17 4.67 7.03
C VAL A 59 -9.96 4.17 5.84
N VAL A 60 -9.85 2.87 5.53
CA VAL A 60 -10.68 2.22 4.51
C VAL A 60 -12.09 2.05 5.06
N LYS A 61 -13.04 2.83 4.54
CA LYS A 61 -14.47 2.69 4.86
C LYS A 61 -15.12 1.54 4.08
N HIS A 62 -14.68 1.33 2.84
CA HIS A 62 -15.19 0.24 2.01
C HIS A 62 -14.13 -0.21 1.01
N ALA A 63 -14.04 -1.52 0.78
CA ALA A 63 -13.17 -2.11 -0.24
C ALA A 63 -14.04 -2.80 -1.30
N PHE A 64 -13.84 -2.45 -2.57
CA PHE A 64 -14.58 -3.01 -3.68
C PHE A 64 -13.83 -4.20 -4.30
N SER A 65 -14.57 -5.16 -4.86
CA SER A 65 -13.98 -6.21 -5.70
C SER A 65 -13.33 -5.56 -6.92
N GLY A 66 -12.01 -5.68 -7.05
CA GLY A 66 -11.20 -4.98 -8.07
C GLY A 66 -10.18 -3.98 -7.53
N GLY A 67 -10.04 -3.85 -6.20
CA GLY A 67 -8.95 -3.09 -5.57
C GLY A 67 -9.22 -1.59 -5.39
N ALA A 68 -10.41 -1.11 -5.76
CA ALA A 68 -10.83 0.25 -5.43
C ALA A 68 -11.21 0.36 -3.94
N LEU A 69 -10.89 1.50 -3.34
CA LEU A 69 -11.06 1.75 -1.91
C LEU A 69 -11.79 3.08 -1.70
N MET A 70 -12.78 3.07 -0.81
CA MET A 70 -13.37 4.29 -0.27
C MET A 70 -12.63 4.67 1.00
N LEU A 71 -11.94 5.81 0.98
CA LEU A 71 -11.13 6.30 2.08
C LEU A 71 -11.84 7.43 2.82
N VAL A 72 -11.70 7.46 4.14
CA VAL A 72 -12.08 8.61 4.99
C VAL A 72 -10.87 9.10 5.74
N ASP A 73 -10.79 10.40 6.03
CA ASP A 73 -9.75 10.91 6.93
C ASP A 73 -9.86 10.20 8.29
N SER A 74 -8.73 9.99 8.97
CA SER A 74 -8.73 9.37 10.30
C SER A 74 -9.58 10.12 11.34
N GLU A 75 -9.88 11.40 11.07
CA GLU A 75 -10.63 12.30 11.94
C GLU A 75 -12.15 12.26 11.72
N GLY A 76 -12.64 11.62 10.64
CA GLY A 76 -14.08 11.49 10.33
C GLY A 76 -14.59 12.36 9.18
#